data_AF-A0A838N600-F1
#
_entry.id   AF-A0A838N600-F1
#
_cell.length_a   1.000
_cell.length_b   1.000
_cell.length_c   1.000
_cell.angle_alpha   90.00
_cell.angle_beta   90.00
_cell.angle_gamma   90.00
#
_symmetry.space_group_name_H-M   'P 1'
#
loop_
_entity.id
_entity.type
_entity.pdbx_description
1 polymer ?
#
loop_
_entity_poly.entity_id
_entity_poly.type
_entity_poly.pdbx_seq_one_letter_code
_entity_poly.pdbx_strand_id
1 'polypeptide(L)' 'HYVDEGVDTGEILAQREVPILPNDTDESLHERIQIAERELYPEVISQFCE' A
#
# COMPACT_ATOMS: atom_id res chain seq x y z
N HIS A 1 4.08 6.68 2.90
CA HIS A 1 4.42 8.11 2.84
C HIS A 1 5.14 8.49 4.14
N TYR A 2 5.79 9.64 4.23
CA TYR A 2 6.34 10.14 5.51
C TYR A 2 5.22 10.69 6.41
N VAL A 3 5.37 10.58 7.73
CA VAL A 3 4.41 11.20 8.67
C VAL A 3 4.66 12.71 8.74
N ASP A 4 3.61 13.50 8.61
CA ASP A 4 3.60 14.95 8.84
C ASP A 4 2.43 15.35 9.77
N GLU A 5 2.13 16.65 9.86
CA GLU A 5 1.05 17.16 10.73
C GLU A 5 -0.37 16.86 10.21
N GLY A 6 -0.50 16.45 8.94
CA GLY A 6 -1.78 16.10 8.34
C GLY A 6 -2.04 14.59 8.34
N VAL A 7 -3.28 14.21 7.99
CA VAL A 7 -3.66 12.80 7.83
C VAL A 7 -3.45 12.41 6.38
N ASP A 8 -2.58 11.42 6.15
CA ASP A 8 -2.25 10.86 4.83
C ASP A 8 -1.70 11.88 3.81
N THR A 9 -1.01 12.93 4.27
CA THR A 9 -0.53 14.04 3.43
C THR A 9 0.96 14.05 3.09
N GLY A 10 1.78 13.27 3.79
CA GLY A 10 3.21 13.32 3.59
C GLY A 10 3.66 12.78 2.23
N GLU A 11 4.92 13.05 1.88
CA GLU A 11 5.51 12.61 0.61
C GLU A 11 5.47 11.09 0.47
N ILE A 12 5.09 10.62 -0.72
CA ILE A 12 4.93 9.21 -1.04
C ILE A 12 6.30 8.52 -1.07
N LEU A 13 6.44 7.41 -0.34
CA LEU A 13 7.66 6.59 -0.32
C LEU A 13 7.65 5.53 -1.43
N ALA A 14 6.49 4.90 -1.62
CA ALA A 14 6.26 3.87 -2.61
C ALA A 14 4.76 3.71 -2.84
N GLN A 15 4.40 3.15 -3.99
CA GLN A 15 3.03 2.80 -4.37
C GLN A 15 3.03 1.48 -5.15
N ARG A 16 1.90 0.78 -5.10
CA ARG A 16 1.66 -0.43 -5.89
C ARG A 16 0.25 -0.36 -6.45
N GLU A 17 0.13 -0.58 -7.76
CA GLU A 17 -1.18 -0.67 -8.41
C GLU A 17 -1.83 -2.02 -8.09
N VAL A 18 -3.13 -2.00 -7.80
CA VAL A 18 -3.94 -3.19 -7.58
C VAL A 18 -5.06 -3.18 -8.61
N PRO A 19 -5.13 -4.16 -9.53
CA PRO A 19 -6.16 -4.18 -10.56
C PRO A 19 -7.52 -4.52 -9.93
N ILE A 20 -8.57 -3.87 -10.44
CA ILE A 20 -9.96 -4.26 -10.22
C ILE A 20 -10.35 -5.29 -11.29
N LEU A 21 -10.95 -6.40 -10.88
CA LEU A 21 -11.37 -7.48 -11.77
C LEU A 21 -12.89 -7.48 -11.95
N PRO A 22 -13.42 -8.03 -13.07
CA PRO A 22 -14.85 -7.95 -13.39
C PRO A 22 -15.83 -8.53 -12.35
N ASN A 23 -15.35 -9.40 -11.45
CA ASN A 23 -16.17 -10.08 -10.44
C ASN A 23 -15.76 -9.73 -9.01
N ASP A 24 -15.00 -8.65 -8.82
CA ASP A 24 -14.63 -8.22 -7.49
C ASP A 24 -15.88 -7.79 -6.70
N THR A 25 -16.02 -8.31 -5.49
CA THR A 25 -16.76 -7.64 -4.42
C THR A 25 -15.83 -6.69 -3.68
N ASP A 26 -16.41 -5.75 -2.92
CA ASP A 26 -15.67 -4.84 -2.05
C ASP A 26 -14.70 -5.61 -1.12
N GLU A 27 -15.15 -6.74 -0.57
CA GLU A 27 -14.33 -7.59 0.29
C GLU A 27 -13.16 -8.22 -0.47
N SER A 28 -13.39 -8.77 -1.66
CA SER A 28 -12.35 -9.42 -2.45
C SER A 28 -11.30 -8.44 -2.98
N LEU A 29 -11.72 -7.21 -3.32
CA LEU A 29 -10.81 -6.14 -3.70
C LEU A 29 -10.01 -5.67 -2.50
N HIS A 30 -10.67 -5.48 -1.34
CA HIS A 30 -10.00 -5.07 -0.11
C HIS A 30 -8.96 -6.10 0.35
N GLU A 31 -9.25 -7.39 0.26
CA GLU A 31 -8.29 -8.45 0.56
C GLU A 31 -7.06 -8.39 -0.36
N ARG A 32 -7.27 -8.16 -1.67
CA ARG A 32 -6.18 -7.99 -2.62
C ARG A 32 -5.32 -6.76 -2.31
N ILE A 33 -5.93 -5.65 -1.91
CA ILE A 33 -5.23 -4.44 -1.45
C ILE A 33 -4.37 -4.77 -0.22
N GLN A 34 -4.94 -5.43 0.79
CA GLN A 34 -4.20 -5.79 2.00
C GLN A 34 -3.00 -6.72 1.71
N ILE A 35 -3.13 -7.65 0.76
CA ILE A 35 -2.00 -8.50 0.33
C ILE A 35 -0.89 -7.63 -0.26
N ALA A 36 -1.23 -6.73 -1.19
CA ALA A 36 -0.27 -5.82 -1.81
C ALA A 36 0.43 -4.91 -0.78
N GLU A 37 -0.31 -4.41 0.22
CA GLU A 37 0.23 -3.62 1.33
C GLU A 37 1.20 -4.42 2.20
N ARG A 38 0.84 -5.65 2.59
CA ARG A 38 1.67 -6.53 3.43
C ARG A 38 2.97 -6.93 2.75
N GLU A 39 2.99 -6.98 1.42
CA GLU A 39 4.20 -7.21 0.64
C GLU A 39 5.04 -5.94 0.50
N LEU A 40 4.43 -4.82 0.09
CA LEU A 40 5.13 -3.58 -0.21
C LEU A 40 5.73 -2.94 1.06
N TYR A 41 5.02 -2.99 2.19
CA TYR A 41 5.45 -2.32 3.41
C TYR A 41 6.81 -2.82 3.93
N PRO A 42 7.03 -4.12 4.20
CA PRO A 42 8.34 -4.60 4.64
C PRO A 42 9.43 -4.44 3.58
N GLU A 43 9.10 -4.57 2.29
CA GLU A 43 10.05 -4.33 1.19
C GLU A 43 10.62 -2.92 1.24
N VAL A 44 9.75 -1.91 1.38
CA VAL A 44 10.15 -0.50 1.45
C VAL A 44 10.93 -0.21 2.74
N ILE A 45 10.49 -0.74 3.89
CA ILE A 45 11.21 -0.56 5.16
C ILE A 45 12.63 -1.15 5.08
N SER A 46 12.80 -2.30 4.44
CA SER A 46 14.13 -2.93 4.28
C SER A 46 15.13 -2.00 3.58
N GLN A 47 14.68 -1.18 2.63
CA GLN A 47 15.54 -0.22 1.92
C GLN A 47 16.08 0.90 2.82
N PHE A 48 15.47 1.14 3.99
CA PHE A 48 15.93 2.12 4.98
C PHE A 48 16.81 1.50 6.08
N CYS A 49 16.88 0.17 6.14
CA CYS A 49 17.64 -0.56 7.16
C CYS A 49 19.06 -0.97 6.70
N GLU A 50 19.44 -0.61 5.48
CA GLU A 50 20.80 -0.75 4.93
C GLU A 50 21.65 0.51 5.16
#